data_AF-A0A7C9LJT8-F1
#
_entry.id   AF-A0A7C9LJT8-F1
#
_cell.length_a   1.000
_cell.length_b   1.000
_cell.length_c   1.000
_cell.angle_alpha   90.00
_cell.angle_beta   90.00
_cell.angle_gamma   90.00
#
_symmetry.space_group_name_H-M   'P 1'
#
loop_
_entity.id
_entity.type
_entity.pdbx_description
1 polymer ?
#
loop_
_entity_poly.entity_id
_entity_poly.type
_entity_poly.pdbx_seq_one_letter_code
_entity_poly.pdbx_strand_id
1 'polypeptide(L)' 'MSDRWNRMRCPRCGEAAVALVTVVPTMGDAGLAVTDYRCPSGCRLDDLHGEIDEALGIRHVFG' A
#
# COMPACT_ATOMS: atom_id res chain seq x y z
N MET A 1 -3.51 -14.92 7.62
CA MET A 1 -3.29 -13.67 6.88
C MET A 1 -2.79 -12.65 7.88
N SER A 2 -1.66 -12.00 7.60
CA SER A 2 -1.08 -10.98 8.48
C SER A 2 -1.30 -9.63 7.84
N ASP A 3 -2.12 -8.81 8.48
CA ASP A 3 -2.33 -7.41 8.14
C ASP A 3 -1.44 -6.51 8.98
N ARG A 4 -0.88 -5.46 8.37
CA ARG A 4 -0.04 -4.47 9.05
C ARG A 4 -0.31 -3.08 8.50
N TRP A 5 -0.62 -2.16 9.40
CA TRP A 5 -0.65 -0.73 9.10
C TRP A 5 0.77 -0.18 8.99
N ASN A 6 1.08 0.43 7.84
CA ASN A 6 2.31 1.14 7.59
C ASN A 6 2.03 2.64 7.52
N ARG A 7 2.83 3.42 8.26
CA ARG A 7 2.82 4.88 8.19
C ARG A 7 3.68 5.32 7.02
N MET A 8 3.17 6.25 6.23
CA MET A 8 3.87 6.82 5.09
C MET A 8 3.44 8.27 4.88
N ARG A 9 4.07 8.96 3.93
CA ARG A 9 3.55 10.25 3.44
C ARG A 9 2.69 10.01 2.21
N CYS A 10 1.56 10.69 2.13
CA CYS A 10 0.73 10.70 0.94
C CYS A 10 1.55 11.32 -0.21
N PRO A 11 1.72 10.63 -1.35
CA PRO A 11 2.54 11.15 -2.44
C PRO A 11 1.89 12.36 -3.15
N ARG A 12 0.57 12.57 -2.99
CA ARG A 12 -0.13 13.74 -3.56
C ARG A 12 -0.06 14.99 -2.71
N CYS A 13 -0.44 14.87 -1.43
CA CYS A 13 -0.58 16.03 -0.55
C CYS A 13 0.56 16.18 0.45
N GLY A 14 1.45 15.18 0.57
CA GLY A 14 2.58 15.19 1.49
C GLY A 14 2.24 14.91 2.96
N GLU A 15 0.95 14.87 3.31
CA GLU A 15 0.48 14.62 4.68
C GLU A 15 0.81 13.22 5.17
N ALA A 16 0.90 13.07 6.50
CA ALA A 16 1.06 11.77 7.13
C ALA A 16 -0.20 10.91 6.87
N ALA A 17 0.00 9.76 6.24
CA ALA A 17 -1.04 8.81 5.89
C ALA A 17 -0.70 7.41 6.40
N VAL A 18 -1.69 6.52 6.36
CA VAL A 18 -1.51 5.11 6.72
C VAL A 18 -2.10 4.20 5.66
N ALA A 19 -1.37 3.15 5.32
CA ALA A 19 -1.79 2.11 4.38
C ALA A 19 -1.85 0.76 5.12
N LEU A 20 -2.93 0.02 4.93
CA LEU A 20 -3.07 -1.35 5.40
C LEU A 20 -2.49 -2.28 4.34
N VAL A 21 -1.41 -2.95 4.70
CA VAL A 21 -0.77 -3.95 3.85
C VAL A 21 -1.14 -5.33 4.37
N THR A 22 -1.67 -6.15 3.48
CA THR A 22 -2.03 -7.54 3.76
C THR A 22 -1.06 -8.46 3.02
N VAL A 23 -0.51 -9.45 3.73
CA VAL A 23 0.27 -10.52 3.11
C VAL A 23 -0.69 -11.53 2.48
N VAL A 24 -0.65 -11.64 1.15
CA VAL A 24 -1.46 -12.57 0.39
C VAL A 24 -0.56 -13.75 -0.02
N PRO A 25 -0.89 -14.99 0.37
CA PRO A 25 -0.18 -16.15 -0.13
C PRO A 25 -0.53 -16.35 -1.61
N THR A 26 0.36 -16.00 -2.53
CA THR A 26 0.27 -16.43 -3.93
C THR A 26 1.05 -17.73 -4.11
N MET A 27 0.69 -18.53 -5.13
CA MET A 27 1.21 -19.90 -5.37
C MET A 27 2.68 -19.93 -5.84
N GLY A 28 3.58 -19.21 -5.16
CA GLY A 28 5.01 -19.17 -5.48
C GLY A 28 5.80 -18.14 -4.71
N ASP A 29 5.19 -17.02 -4.33
CA ASP A 29 5.82 -15.93 -3.58
C ASP A 29 4.83 -15.35 -2.55
N ALA A 30 5.33 -14.71 -1.48
CA ALA A 30 4.49 -13.93 -0.59
C ALA A 30 4.26 -12.54 -1.21
N GLY A 31 3.09 -12.32 -1.81
CA GLY A 31 2.69 -11.02 -2.32
C GLY A 31 2.26 -10.08 -1.19
N LEU A 32 2.69 -8.83 -1.21
CA LEU A 32 2.12 -7.77 -0.40
C LEU A 32 1.05 -7.05 -1.22
N ALA A 33 -0.10 -6.77 -0.63
CA ALA A 33 -1.17 -6.00 -1.27
C ALA A 33 -1.68 -4.91 -0.33
N VAL A 34 -1.91 -3.71 -0.86
CA VAL A 34 -2.54 -2.62 -0.11
C VAL A 34 -4.06 -2.79 -0.18
N THR A 35 -4.70 -2.99 0.97
CA THR A 35 -6.14 -3.28 1.07
C THR A 35 -6.96 -2.13 1.64
N ASP A 36 -6.33 -1.21 2.38
CA ASP A 36 -6.98 0.00 2.90
C ASP A 36 -5.95 1.14 2.92
N TYR A 37 -6.42 2.39 2.80
CA TYR A 37 -5.58 3.57 2.86
C TYR A 37 -6.36 4.74 3.43
N ARG A 38 -5.73 5.45 4.37
CA ARG A 38 -6.33 6.60 5.03
C ARG A 38 -5.39 7.79 4.97
N CYS A 39 -5.81 8.80 4.24
CA CYS A 39 -5.18 10.10 4.17
C CYS A 39 -6.10 11.14 4.84
N PRO A 40 -5.61 11.96 5.78
CA PRO A 40 -6.41 12.99 6.43
C PRO A 40 -6.89 14.08 5.46
N SER A 41 -6.17 14.29 4.34
CA SER A 41 -6.58 15.23 3.28
C SER A 41 -7.65 14.66 2.34
N GLY A 42 -8.07 13.40 2.51
CA GLY A 42 -9.09 12.77 1.67
C GLY A 42 -8.60 12.22 0.33
N CYS A 43 -7.29 12.07 0.13
CA CYS A 43 -6.74 11.39 -1.05
C CYS A 43 -7.19 9.91 -1.08
N ARG A 44 -7.68 9.44 -2.22
CA ARG A 44 -8.17 8.07 -2.37
C ARG A 44 -7.06 7.11 -2.79
N LEU A 45 -7.22 5.85 -2.38
CA LEU A 45 -6.32 4.76 -2.76
C LEU A 45 -6.33 4.53 -4.27
N ASP A 46 -7.50 4.53 -4.90
CA ASP A 46 -7.65 4.27 -6.33
C ASP A 46 -6.79 5.18 -7.22
N ASP A 47 -6.63 6.45 -6.81
CA ASP A 47 -5.82 7.42 -7.54
C ASP A 47 -4.31 7.19 -7.35
N LEU A 48 -3.90 6.50 -6.28
CA LEU A 48 -2.52 6.44 -5.77
C LEU A 48 -1.98 5.04 -5.55
N HIS A 49 -2.72 4.02 -5.99
CA HIS A 49 -2.40 2.63 -5.69
C HIS A 49 -0.97 2.28 -6.12
N GLY A 50 -0.58 2.66 -7.34
CA GLY A 50 0.77 2.42 -7.85
C GLY A 50 1.87 3.19 -7.10
N GLU A 51 1.64 4.46 -6.78
CA GLU A 51 2.60 5.28 -6.03
C GLU A 51 2.77 4.76 -4.59
N ILE A 52 1.69 4.27 -3.98
CA ILE A 52 1.69 3.70 -2.63
C ILE A 52 2.41 2.35 -2.63
N ASP A 53 2.14 1.48 -3.60
CA ASP A 53 2.84 0.20 -3.77
C ASP A 53 4.35 0.43 -3.92
N GLU A 54 4.76 1.39 -4.76
CA GLU A 54 6.18 1.75 -4.94
C GLU A 54 6.80 2.28 -3.64
N ALA A 55 6.13 3.22 -2.97
CA ALA A 55 6.61 3.82 -1.71
C ALA A 55 6.73 2.80 -0.57
N LEU A 56 5.91 1.74 -0.60
CA LEU A 56 5.97 0.63 0.36
C LEU A 56 6.94 -0.48 -0.08
N GLY A 57 7.60 -0.33 -1.23
CA GLY A 57 8.52 -1.33 -1.78
C GLY A 57 7.82 -2.63 -2.21
N ILE A 58 6.51 -2.56 -2.43
CA ILE A 58 5.70 -3.67 -2.93
C ILE A 58 6.01 -3.81 -4.42
N ARG A 59 7.08 -4.56 -4.72
CA ARG A 59 7.39 -4.92 -6.10
C ARG A 59 6.52 -6.11 -6.47
N HIS A 60 5.57 -5.89 -7.37
CA HIS A 60 4.87 -6.97 -8.06
C HIS A 60 5.92 -7.72 -8.87
N VAL A 61 6.43 -8.82 -8.33
CA VAL A 61 7.31 -9.71 -9.08
C VAL A 61 6.41 -10.45 -10.07
N PHE A 62 6.19 -9.85 -11.24
CA PHE A 62 5.68 -10.57 -12.39
C PHE A 62 6.83 -11.46 -12.89
N GLY A 63 6.88 -12.69 -12.39
CA GLY A 63 7.63 -13.80 -12.96
C GLY A 63 6.81 -14.52 -14.03
#